data_AF-A0A2V8NJ59-F1
#
_entry.id   AF-A0A2V8NJ59-F1
#
_cell.length_a   1.000
_cell.length_b   1.000
_cell.length_c   1.000
_cell.angle_alpha   90.00
_cell.angle_beta   90.00
_cell.angle_gamma   90.00
#
_symmetry.space_group_name_H-M   'P 1'
#
loop_
_entity.id
_entity.type
_entity.pdbx_description
1 polymer ?
#
loop_
_entity_poly.entity_id
_entity_poly.type
_entity_poly.pdbx_seq_one_letter_code
_entity_poly.pdbx_strand_id
1 'polypeptide(L)'
;EEPNWMPGSLVTTALVVFGWAAFIWSGSISTIWPMFGIANQLLASVALCVATTILFNMGRGRYSWTTIVPLSFVATTTLVAGWKSITDNFWPLSQKPETAAQGYINVALTAILMIASVIVLIDSVRRWTGGRKRPEMATGADLAEAGAA
;
A
#
# COMPACT_ATOMS: atom_id res chain seq x y z
N GLU A 1 25.77 12.72 13.70
CA GLU A 1 26.64 12.26 14.80
C GLU A 1 26.85 10.76 14.70
N GLU A 2 28.07 10.26 14.96
CA GLU A 2 28.32 8.81 15.03
C GLU A 2 27.99 8.30 16.44
N PRO A 3 27.05 7.34 16.60
CA PRO A 3 26.66 6.82 17.90
C PRO A 3 27.72 5.81 18.38
N ASN A 4 28.83 6.31 18.89
CA ASN A 4 29.98 5.51 19.36
C ASN A 4 29.87 5.07 20.84
N TRP A 5 28.70 5.27 21.48
CA TRP A 5 28.45 4.78 22.83
C TRP A 5 28.19 3.27 22.81
N MET A 6 29.29 2.51 22.88
CA MET A 6 29.31 1.05 22.85
C MET A 6 28.32 0.37 23.82
N PRO A 7 28.20 0.78 25.10
CA PRO A 7 27.25 0.16 26.02
C PRO A 7 25.79 0.36 25.59
N GLY A 8 25.43 1.57 25.14
CA GLY A 8 24.06 1.84 24.67
C GLY A 8 23.72 1.14 23.39
N SER A 9 24.68 1.06 22.46
CA SER A 9 24.54 0.28 21.24
C SER A 9 24.33 -1.21 21.55
N LEU A 10 25.05 -1.76 22.53
CA LEU A 10 24.89 -3.14 22.96
C LEU A 10 23.53 -3.40 23.62
N VAL A 11 23.07 -2.49 24.47
CA VAL A 11 21.76 -2.61 25.12
C VAL A 11 20.62 -2.49 24.12
N THR A 12 20.67 -1.52 23.20
CA THR A 12 19.63 -1.35 22.18
C THR A 12 19.60 -2.51 21.20
N THR A 13 20.74 -2.99 20.73
CA THR A 13 20.79 -4.18 19.87
C THR A 13 20.29 -5.43 20.62
N ALA A 14 20.66 -5.63 21.88
CA ALA A 14 20.13 -6.73 22.69
C ALA A 14 18.60 -6.66 22.84
N LEU A 15 18.05 -5.48 23.14
CA LEU A 15 16.60 -5.28 23.22
C LEU A 15 15.89 -5.56 21.90
N VAL A 16 16.46 -5.10 20.77
CA VAL A 16 15.92 -5.39 19.44
C VAL A 16 15.97 -6.89 19.13
N VAL A 17 17.09 -7.55 19.41
CA VAL A 17 17.25 -8.99 19.20
C VAL A 17 16.31 -9.79 20.08
N PHE A 18 16.12 -9.44 21.35
CA PHE A 18 15.17 -10.09 22.24
C PHE A 18 13.71 -9.82 21.83
N GLY A 19 13.39 -8.61 21.35
CA GLY A 19 12.08 -8.31 20.78
C GLY A 19 11.77 -9.17 19.55
N TRP A 20 12.75 -9.34 18.65
CA TRP A 20 12.64 -10.26 17.51
C TRP A 20 12.54 -11.72 17.95
N ALA A 21 13.33 -12.14 18.95
CA ALA A 21 13.26 -13.49 19.50
C ALA A 21 11.90 -13.79 20.13
N ALA A 22 11.29 -12.84 20.83
CA ALA A 22 9.93 -12.94 21.36
C ALA A 22 8.88 -13.04 20.24
N PHE A 23 9.05 -12.31 19.13
CA PHE A 23 8.20 -12.44 17.94
C PHE A 23 8.34 -13.80 17.24
N ILE A 24 9.55 -14.36 17.18
CA ILE A 24 9.77 -15.74 16.70
C ILE A 24 9.05 -16.72 17.62
N TRP A 25 9.18 -16.54 18.94
CA TRP A 25 8.54 -17.40 19.94
C TRP A 25 7.01 -17.35 19.90
N SER A 26 6.41 -16.20 19.58
CA SER A 26 4.96 -16.06 19.48
C SER A 26 4.36 -16.79 18.27
N GLY A 27 5.18 -17.28 17.34
CA GLY A 27 4.73 -17.98 16.13
C GLY A 27 4.05 -17.09 15.08
N SER A 28 4.00 -15.76 15.29
CA SER A 28 3.32 -14.80 14.42
C SER A 28 4.10 -14.46 13.14
N ILE A 29 5.28 -15.04 12.93
CA ILE A 29 6.11 -14.76 11.73
C ILE A 29 5.41 -15.19 10.44
N SER A 30 4.66 -16.29 10.49
CA SER A 30 3.92 -16.82 9.35
C SER A 30 2.82 -15.87 8.85
N THR A 31 2.34 -14.96 9.70
CA THR A 31 1.31 -13.97 9.33
C THR A 31 1.91 -12.60 9.00
N ILE A 32 3.01 -12.20 9.66
CA ILE A 32 3.70 -10.92 9.38
C ILE A 32 4.33 -10.88 7.99
N TRP A 33 5.01 -11.96 7.58
CA TRP A 33 5.71 -12.00 6.29
C TRP A 33 4.77 -11.78 5.09
N PRO A 34 3.63 -12.50 5.01
CA PRO A 34 2.63 -12.23 3.98
C PRO A 34 2.05 -10.81 4.05
N MET A 35 1.78 -10.27 5.25
CA MET A 35 1.27 -8.91 5.38
C MET A 35 2.26 -7.85 4.87
N PHE A 36 3.56 -8.03 5.14
CA PHE A 36 4.59 -7.13 4.64
C PHE A 36 4.65 -7.15 3.10
N GLY A 37 4.53 -8.35 2.50
CA GLY A 37 4.43 -8.51 1.05
C GLY A 37 3.22 -7.81 0.44
N ILE A 38 2.04 -7.93 1.05
CA ILE A 38 0.80 -7.29 0.58
C ILE A 38 0.90 -5.75 0.68
N ALA A 39 1.43 -5.21 1.78
CA ALA A 39 1.60 -3.77 1.94
C ALA A 39 2.50 -3.15 0.86
N ASN A 40 3.60 -3.82 0.51
CA ASN A 40 4.51 -3.36 -0.55
C ASN A 40 3.86 -3.40 -1.94
N GLN A 41 3.03 -4.41 -2.20
CA GLN A 41 2.29 -4.49 -3.47
C GLN A 41 1.22 -3.40 -3.58
N LEU A 42 0.55 -3.06 -2.47
CA LEU A 42 -0.38 -1.93 -2.43
C LEU A 42 0.31 -0.60 -2.72
N LEU A 43 1.48 -0.35 -2.12
CA LEU A 43 2.28 0.85 -2.40
C LEU A 43 2.71 0.91 -3.87
N ALA A 44 3.17 -0.22 -4.43
CA ALA A 44 3.54 -0.33 -5.83
C ALA A 44 2.36 -0.06 -6.78
N SER A 45 1.17 -0.59 -6.45
CA SER A 45 -0.05 -0.35 -7.22
C SER A 45 -0.43 1.13 -7.26
N VAL A 46 -0.37 1.83 -6.12
CA VAL A 46 -0.67 3.27 -6.06
C VAL A 46 0.37 4.08 -6.84
N ALA A 47 1.66 3.76 -6.68
CA ALA A 47 2.73 4.42 -7.42
C ALA A 47 2.56 4.26 -8.95
N LEU A 48 2.19 3.06 -9.41
CA LEU A 48 1.92 2.80 -10.82
C LEU A 48 0.68 3.56 -11.32
N CYS A 49 -0.42 3.62 -10.55
CA CYS A 49 -1.59 4.44 -10.91
C CYS A 49 -1.22 5.92 -11.09
N VAL A 50 -0.39 6.47 -10.20
CA VAL A 50 0.09 7.85 -10.28
C VAL A 50 0.99 8.03 -11.51
N ALA A 51 1.94 7.12 -11.74
CA ALA A 51 2.83 7.17 -12.89
C ALA A 51 2.06 7.14 -14.23
N THR A 52 1.08 6.24 -14.36
CA THR A 52 0.21 6.18 -15.54
C THR A 52 -0.56 7.49 -15.73
N THR A 53 -1.10 8.05 -14.64
CA THR A 53 -1.83 9.32 -14.67
C THR A 53 -0.96 10.49 -15.14
N ILE A 54 0.28 10.58 -14.64
CA ILE A 54 1.26 11.58 -15.07
C ILE A 54 1.56 11.44 -16.57
N LEU A 55 1.73 10.21 -17.06
CA LEU A 55 2.06 9.94 -18.46
C LEU A 55 0.95 10.38 -19.43
N PHE A 56 -0.32 10.14 -19.07
CA PHE A 56 -1.47 10.65 -19.81
C PHE A 56 -1.54 12.18 -19.75
N ASN A 57 -1.26 12.79 -18.60
CA ASN A 57 -1.27 14.25 -18.44
C ASN A 57 -0.17 14.95 -19.23
N MET A 58 0.96 14.28 -19.49
CA MET A 58 2.04 14.77 -20.34
C MET A 58 1.79 14.56 -21.85
N GLY A 59 0.62 14.06 -22.25
CA GLY A 59 0.29 13.77 -23.65
C GLY A 59 1.04 12.58 -24.25
N ARG A 60 1.81 11.84 -23.44
CA ARG A 60 2.60 10.66 -23.86
C ARG A 60 1.84 9.35 -23.65
N GLY A 61 0.53 9.35 -23.87
CA GLY A 61 -0.35 8.19 -23.68
C GLY A 61 0.07 6.94 -24.46
N ARG A 62 0.83 7.09 -25.57
CA ARG A 62 1.41 5.97 -26.33
C ARG A 62 2.36 5.08 -25.50
N TYR A 63 3.00 5.62 -24.47
CA TYR A 63 3.92 4.86 -23.62
C TYR A 63 3.24 4.27 -22.37
N SER A 64 1.92 4.48 -22.21
CA SER A 64 1.17 4.09 -21.00
C SER A 64 1.16 2.59 -20.74
N TRP A 65 1.28 1.78 -21.80
CA TRP A 65 1.38 0.33 -21.71
C TRP A 65 2.50 -0.14 -20.76
N THR A 66 3.63 0.59 -20.71
CA THR A 66 4.77 0.30 -19.82
C THR A 66 4.39 0.32 -18.34
N THR A 67 3.37 1.09 -17.98
CA THR A 67 2.86 1.20 -16.60
C THR A 67 1.58 0.40 -16.37
N ILE A 68 0.70 0.32 -17.38
CA ILE A 68 -0.56 -0.43 -17.29
C ILE A 68 -0.33 -1.94 -17.19
N VAL A 69 0.67 -2.48 -17.89
CA VAL A 69 1.00 -3.91 -17.83
C VAL A 69 1.44 -4.32 -16.41
N PRO A 70 2.48 -3.74 -15.79
CA PRO A 70 2.85 -4.08 -14.41
C PRO A 70 1.76 -3.73 -13.41
N LEU A 71 0.98 -2.67 -13.64
CA LEU A 71 -0.19 -2.34 -12.81
C LEU A 71 -1.21 -3.47 -12.82
N SER A 72 -1.59 -3.99 -13.99
CA SER A 72 -2.57 -5.06 -14.12
C SER A 72 -2.12 -6.34 -13.41
N PHE A 73 -0.83 -6.64 -13.49
CA PHE A 73 -0.24 -7.78 -12.78
C PHE A 73 -0.30 -7.58 -11.26
N VAL A 74 0.24 -6.47 -10.74
CA VAL A 74 0.27 -6.19 -9.30
C VAL A 74 -1.14 -6.06 -8.72
N ALA A 75 -2.07 -5.43 -9.45
CA ALA A 75 -3.47 -5.35 -9.05
C ALA A 75 -4.10 -6.74 -8.92
N THR A 76 -3.88 -7.61 -9.90
CA THR A 76 -4.41 -8.98 -9.88
C THR A 76 -3.79 -9.79 -8.73
N THR A 77 -2.47 -9.74 -8.54
CA THR A 77 -1.82 -10.47 -7.44
C THR A 77 -2.26 -9.96 -6.07
N THR A 78 -2.46 -8.66 -5.92
CA THR A 78 -2.93 -8.04 -4.67
C THR A 78 -4.37 -8.43 -4.36
N LEU A 79 -5.24 -8.43 -5.37
CA LEU A 79 -6.63 -8.86 -5.20
C LEU A 79 -6.72 -10.35 -4.82
N VAL A 80 -5.94 -11.21 -5.49
CA VAL A 80 -5.86 -12.64 -5.16
C VAL A 80 -5.28 -12.85 -3.76
N ALA A 81 -4.25 -12.10 -3.38
CA ALA A 81 -3.67 -12.16 -2.05
C ALA A 81 -4.67 -11.71 -0.96
N GLY A 82 -5.42 -10.63 -1.20
CA GLY A 82 -6.47 -10.17 -0.30
C GLY A 82 -7.60 -11.20 -0.14
N TRP A 83 -7.99 -11.85 -1.24
CA TRP A 83 -8.96 -12.95 -1.19
C TRP A 83 -8.46 -14.14 -0.35
N LYS A 84 -7.21 -14.57 -0.56
CA LYS A 84 -6.57 -15.62 0.28
C LYS A 84 -6.44 -15.20 1.74
N SER A 85 -6.18 -13.92 2.01
CA SER A 85 -6.09 -13.41 3.38
C SER A 85 -7.44 -13.55 4.11
N ILE A 86 -8.55 -13.23 3.44
CA ILE A 86 -9.90 -13.40 4.00
C ILE A 86 -10.23 -14.87 4.23
N THR A 87 -9.98 -15.72 3.24
CA THR A 87 -10.41 -17.13 3.24
C THR A 87 -9.51 -18.06 4.06
N ASP A 88 -8.20 -17.93 3.92
CA ASP A 88 -7.24 -18.86 4.55
C ASP A 88 -6.79 -18.39 5.94
N ASN A 89 -6.75 -17.07 6.19
CA ASN A 89 -6.28 -16.55 7.47
C ASN A 89 -7.45 -16.15 8.38
N PHE A 90 -8.28 -15.20 7.95
CA PHE A 90 -9.23 -14.57 8.87
C PHE A 90 -10.51 -15.38 9.12
N TRP A 91 -11.00 -16.11 8.14
CA TRP A 91 -12.17 -16.99 8.28
C TRP A 91 -11.99 -18.11 9.33
N PRO A 92 -10.88 -18.90 9.33
CA PRO A 92 -10.66 -19.90 10.37
C PRO A 92 -10.30 -19.29 11.73
N LEU A 93 -9.72 -18.08 11.77
CA LEU A 93 -9.50 -17.32 13.01
C LEU A 93 -10.82 -16.86 13.66
N SER A 94 -11.87 -16.63 12.86
CA SER A 94 -13.21 -16.26 13.33
C SER A 94 -13.96 -17.41 14.04
N GLN A 95 -13.52 -18.65 13.87
CA GLN A 95 -14.19 -19.83 14.43
C GLN A 95 -13.63 -20.26 15.79
N LYS A 96 -12.53 -19.65 16.26
CA LYS A 96 -11.95 -19.90 17.59
C LYS A 96 -12.45 -18.83 18.58
N PRO A 97 -13.11 -19.19 19.70
CA PRO A 97 -13.72 -18.23 20.64
C PRO A 97 -12.74 -17.20 21.22
N GLU A 98 -11.46 -17.57 21.31
CA GLU A 98 -10.36 -16.82 21.92
C GLU A 98 -9.80 -15.71 21.01
N THR A 99 -9.99 -15.83 19.69
CA THR A 99 -9.53 -14.86 18.66
C THR A 99 -10.66 -14.37 17.75
N ALA A 100 -11.91 -14.74 18.01
CA ALA A 100 -13.06 -14.46 17.14
C ALA A 100 -13.26 -12.96 16.87
N ALA A 101 -13.16 -12.11 17.89
CA ALA A 101 -13.29 -10.66 17.74
C ALA A 101 -12.22 -10.07 16.80
N GLN A 102 -10.97 -10.53 16.93
CA GLN A 102 -9.87 -10.13 16.05
C GLN A 102 -10.08 -10.64 14.61
N GLY A 103 -10.62 -11.86 14.47
CA GLY A 103 -11.01 -12.43 13.17
C GLY A 103 -12.03 -11.57 12.44
N TYR A 104 -13.16 -11.23 13.08
CA TYR A 104 -14.19 -10.37 12.47
C TYR A 104 -13.68 -8.99 12.09
N ILE A 105 -12.90 -8.35 12.98
CA ILE A 105 -12.31 -7.03 12.71
C ILE A 105 -11.38 -7.09 11.49
N ASN A 106 -10.53 -8.11 11.41
CA ASN A 106 -9.59 -8.26 10.29
C ASN A 106 -10.28 -8.61 8.97
N VAL A 107 -11.33 -9.46 8.99
CA VAL A 107 -12.17 -9.72 7.81
C VAL A 107 -12.78 -8.41 7.30
N ALA A 108 -13.40 -7.64 8.20
CA ALA A 108 -14.07 -6.39 7.84
C ALA A 108 -13.10 -5.34 7.28
N LEU A 109 -11.96 -5.11 7.94
CA LEU A 109 -10.90 -4.21 7.47
C LEU A 109 -10.35 -4.63 6.11
N THR A 110 -10.07 -5.92 5.93
CA THR A 110 -9.53 -6.44 4.66
C THR A 110 -10.55 -6.34 3.54
N ALA A 111 -11.84 -6.60 3.82
CA ALA A 111 -12.92 -6.42 2.85
C ALA A 111 -13.08 -4.96 2.41
N ILE A 112 -13.02 -4.02 3.36
CA ILE A 112 -13.05 -2.57 3.06
C ILE A 112 -11.86 -2.17 2.19
N LEU A 113 -10.64 -2.63 2.54
CA LEU A 113 -9.43 -2.35 1.76
C LEU A 113 -9.51 -2.93 0.34
N MET A 114 -10.07 -4.13 0.18
CA MET A 114 -10.30 -4.75 -1.12
C MET A 114 -11.27 -3.94 -1.98
N ILE A 115 -12.39 -3.49 -1.40
CA ILE A 115 -13.35 -2.61 -2.08
C ILE A 115 -12.68 -1.30 -2.48
N ALA A 116 -11.94 -0.67 -1.57
CA ALA A 116 -11.22 0.57 -1.84
C ALA A 116 -10.19 0.39 -2.98
N SER A 117 -9.44 -0.71 -2.98
CA SER A 117 -8.48 -1.04 -4.05
C SER A 117 -9.17 -1.14 -5.41
N VAL A 118 -10.32 -1.82 -5.50
CA VAL A 118 -11.12 -1.91 -6.73
C VAL A 118 -11.62 -0.53 -7.16
N ILE A 119 -12.10 0.30 -6.22
CA ILE A 119 -12.54 1.68 -6.52
C ILE A 119 -11.38 2.50 -7.10
N VAL A 120 -10.18 2.44 -6.50
CA VAL A 120 -9.00 3.16 -6.98
C VAL A 120 -8.62 2.74 -8.41
N LEU A 121 -8.68 1.45 -8.71
CA LEU A 121 -8.42 0.94 -10.06
C LEU A 121 -9.47 1.47 -11.06
N ILE A 122 -10.75 1.43 -10.69
CA ILE A 122 -11.85 1.95 -11.53
C ILE A 122 -11.68 3.47 -11.74
N ASP A 123 -11.40 4.23 -10.70
CA ASP A 123 -11.22 5.69 -10.80
C ASP A 123 -10.00 6.05 -11.63
N SER A 124 -8.89 5.29 -11.48
CA SER A 124 -7.69 5.47 -12.30
C SER A 124 -7.98 5.24 -13.78
N VAL A 125 -8.69 4.16 -14.12
CA VAL A 125 -9.09 3.87 -15.51
C VAL A 125 -10.04 4.94 -16.05
N ARG A 126 -11.06 5.32 -15.27
CA ARG A 126 -12.01 6.38 -15.63
C ARG A 126 -11.31 7.71 -15.87
N ARG A 127 -10.28 8.03 -15.09
CA ARG A 127 -9.50 9.26 -15.25
C ARG A 127 -8.70 9.27 -16.55
N TRP A 128 -8.18 8.13 -17.00
CA TRP A 128 -7.45 8.03 -18.26
C TRP A 128 -8.38 8.09 -19.48
N THR A 129 -9.58 7.50 -19.39
CA THR A 129 -10.56 7.52 -20.49
C THR A 129 -11.41 8.79 -20.52
N GLY A 130 -11.63 9.43 -19.37
CA GLY A 130 -12.58 10.53 -19.19
C GLY A 130 -12.03 11.94 -19.43
N GLY A 131 -10.74 12.10 -19.73
CA GLY A 131 -10.17 13.36 -20.23
C GLY A 131 -10.53 14.62 -19.41
N ARG A 132 -10.53 14.55 -18.07
CA ARG A 132 -10.82 15.74 -17.25
C ARG A 132 -9.73 16.79 -17.47
N LYS A 133 -10.14 17.96 -17.99
CA LYS A 133 -9.30 19.15 -18.14
C LYS A 133 -8.71 19.54 -16.78
N ARG A 134 -7.42 19.89 -16.80
CA ARG A 134 -6.55 20.19 -15.67
C ARG A 134 -7.17 21.26 -14.76
N PRO A 135 -7.09 21.14 -13.41
CA PRO A 135 -6.87 22.32 -12.60
C PRO A 135 -5.49 22.84 -13.01
N GLU A 136 -5.47 24.06 -13.53
CA GLU A 136 -4.25 24.79 -13.84
C GLU A 136 -3.38 24.80 -12.57
N MET A 137 -2.22 24.16 -12.63
CA MET A 137 -1.25 24.26 -11.54
C MET A 137 -0.75 25.69 -11.62
N ALA A 138 -1.15 26.52 -10.65
CA ALA A 138 -0.69 27.88 -10.53
C ALA A 138 0.84 27.88 -10.73
N THR A 139 1.26 28.50 -11.82
CA THR A 139 2.67 28.62 -12.17
C THR A 139 3.27 29.64 -11.21
N GLY A 140 4.60 29.65 -11.04
CA GLY A 140 5.27 30.64 -10.18
C GLY A 140 4.92 32.10 -10.52
N ALA A 141 4.44 32.37 -11.74
CA ALA A 141 3.89 33.66 -12.16
C ALA A 141 2.56 34.01 -11.45
N ASP A 142 1.65 33.05 -11.29
CA ASP A 142 0.34 33.25 -10.65
C ASP A 142 0.50 33.54 -9.15
N LEU A 143 1.50 32.92 -8.51
CA LEU A 143 1.86 33.16 -7.11
C LEU A 143 2.58 34.51 -6.92
N ALA A 144 3.31 34.98 -7.94
CA ALA A 144 3.97 36.27 -7.92
C ALA A 144 2.98 37.44 -8.12
N GLU A 145 1.97 37.29 -9.00
CA GLU A 145 0.88 38.27 -9.13
C GLU A 145 -0.02 38.31 -7.90
N ALA A 146 -0.35 37.15 -7.31
CA ALA A 146 -1.19 37.09 -6.10
C ALA A 146 -0.51 37.68 -4.85
N GLY A 147 0.83 37.72 -4.80
CA GLY A 147 1.59 38.36 -3.72
C GLY A 147 1.86 39.86 -3.95
N ALA A 148 1.51 40.38 -5.13
CA ALA A 148 1.70 41.78 -5.50
C ALA A 148 0.39 42.60 -5.46
N ALA A 149 -0.75 41.96 -5.19
CA ALA A 149 -2.06 42.57 -4.96
C ALA A 149 -2.37 42.67 -3.46
#